data_AF-A0A8T2TVC2-F1
#
_entry.id   AF-A0A8T2TVC2-F1
#
_cell.length_a   1.000
_cell.length_b   1.000
_cell.length_c   1.000
_cell.angle_alpha   90.00
_cell.angle_beta   90.00
_cell.angle_gamma   90.00
#
_symmetry.space_group_name_H-M   'P 1'
#
loop_
_entity.id
_entity.type
_entity.pdbx_description
1 polymer ?
#
loop_
_entity_poly.entity_id
_entity_poly.type
_entity_poly.pdbx_seq_one_letter_code
_entity_poly.pdbx_strand_id
1 'polypeptide(L)'
;MHPVAGHFAPKTRFSCTSGRSFLIPSCRMDVLYVSDPCEHTNEPEDVGLFRGVFKGFHNSETKKLLVARGLQYEESEVCPFCKARVWSMGRSGMIPRSASTRLAAYDDNVEYLICLNGHLYGRCALLHLSDSDACENG
;
A
#
# COMPACT_ATOMS: atom_id res chain seq x y z
N MET A 1 -15.56 15.26 -9.40
CA MET A 1 -14.80 14.79 -8.23
C MET A 1 -14.15 16.01 -7.59
N HIS A 2 -14.60 16.40 -6.39
CA HIS A 2 -13.99 17.52 -5.67
C HIS A 2 -12.70 17.02 -4.98
N PRO A 3 -11.58 17.75 -5.04
CA PRO A 3 -10.38 17.38 -4.31
C PRO A 3 -10.67 17.53 -2.81
N VAL A 4 -10.64 16.41 -2.08
CA VAL A 4 -10.61 16.44 -0.63
C VAL A 4 -9.27 17.05 -0.21
N ALA A 5 -9.32 18.14 0.56
CA ALA A 5 -8.12 18.78 1.09
C ALA A 5 -7.37 17.77 1.96
N GLY A 6 -6.23 17.28 1.47
CA GLY A 6 -5.49 16.19 2.10
C GLY A 6 -5.07 16.54 3.52
N HIS A 7 -5.62 15.83 4.50
CA HIS A 7 -5.15 15.73 5.89
C HIS A 7 -3.82 14.96 5.94
N PHE A 8 -2.82 15.35 5.15
CA PHE A 8 -1.50 14.74 5.25
C PHE A 8 -0.94 15.04 6.63
N ALA A 9 -0.93 14.04 7.51
CA ALA A 9 -0.34 14.15 8.83
C ALA A 9 1.12 14.67 8.68
N PRO A 10 1.51 15.74 9.41
CA PRO A 10 2.77 16.47 9.19
C PRO A 10 4.03 15.62 9.39
N LYS A 11 3.93 14.43 9.97
CA LYS A 11 4.98 13.42 10.05
C LYS A 11 4.39 12.03 9.78
N THR A 12 4.29 11.63 8.52
CA THR A 12 3.96 10.24 8.19
C THR A 12 5.15 9.35 8.55
N ARG A 13 5.00 8.48 9.56
CA ARG A 13 6.07 7.59 10.02
C ARG A 13 6.20 6.42 9.05
N PHE A 14 7.05 6.60 8.04
CA PHE A 14 7.51 5.50 7.21
C PHE A 14 8.21 4.45 8.09
N SER A 15 7.74 3.20 8.04
CA SER A 15 8.25 2.09 8.83
C SER A 15 8.77 0.97 7.94
N CYS A 16 10.02 0.56 8.17
CA CYS A 16 10.63 -0.59 7.51
C CYS A 16 9.95 -1.89 7.94
N THR A 17 9.62 -2.00 9.23
CA THR A 17 8.89 -3.16 9.77
C THR A 17 7.53 -3.32 9.10
N SER A 18 6.79 -2.21 8.91
CA SER A 18 5.53 -2.25 8.15
C SER A 18 5.76 -2.71 6.72
N GLY A 19 6.77 -2.17 6.03
CA GLY A 19 7.01 -2.51 4.63
C GLY A 19 7.38 -3.98 4.39
N ARG A 20 7.98 -4.68 5.37
CA ARG A 20 8.21 -6.14 5.27
C ARG A 20 6.92 -6.94 5.10
N SER A 21 5.79 -6.44 5.61
CA SER A 21 4.48 -7.08 5.44
C SER A 21 3.90 -6.95 4.04
N PHE A 22 4.45 -6.08 3.19
CA PHE A 22 4.03 -5.86 1.80
C PHE A 22 4.88 -6.62 0.79
N LEU A 23 5.87 -7.40 1.24
CA LEU A 23 6.78 -8.15 0.40
C LEU A 23 6.45 -9.64 0.46
N ILE A 24 6.26 -10.25 -0.71
CA ILE A 24 6.17 -11.71 -0.84
C ILE A 24 7.48 -12.38 -0.41
N PRO A 25 7.49 -13.68 -0.06
CA PRO A 25 8.68 -14.37 0.46
C PRO A 25 9.97 -14.17 -0.36
N SER A 26 9.89 -14.26 -1.69
CA SER A 26 11.04 -14.08 -2.58
C SER A 26 11.61 -12.66 -2.60
N CYS A 27 10.86 -11.67 -2.13
CA CYS A 27 11.26 -10.26 -2.13
C CYS A 27 11.57 -9.72 -0.72
N ARG A 28 11.51 -10.56 0.33
CA ARG A 28 11.64 -10.12 1.75
C ARG A 28 12.99 -9.48 2.11
N MET A 29 14.02 -9.64 1.29
CA MET A 29 15.32 -8.99 1.46
C MET A 29 15.34 -7.56 0.93
N ASP A 30 14.33 -7.16 0.15
CA ASP A 30 14.17 -5.79 -0.28
C ASP A 30 13.83 -4.90 0.92
N VAL A 31 14.27 -3.64 0.86
CA VAL A 31 13.96 -2.64 1.89
C VAL A 31 12.85 -1.74 1.37
N LEU A 32 11.66 -1.91 1.91
CA LEU A 32 10.49 -1.08 1.66
C LEU A 32 10.07 -0.41 2.97
N TYR A 33 9.85 0.91 2.92
CA TYR A 33 9.24 1.65 4.01
C TYR A 33 7.80 1.99 3.64
N VAL A 34 6.85 1.78 4.55
CA VAL A 34 5.42 2.08 4.33
C VAL A 34 4.90 2.93 5.47
N SER A 35 4.07 3.92 5.15
CA SER A 35 3.34 4.72 6.14
C SER A 35 2.17 3.94 6.73
N ASP A 36 1.73 4.32 7.92
CA ASP A 36 0.40 3.94 8.37
C ASP A 36 -0.66 4.53 7.41
N PRO A 37 -1.81 3.84 7.22
CA PRO A 37 -2.89 4.36 6.38
C PRO A 37 -3.51 5.60 7.04
N CYS A 38 -3.88 6.61 6.25
CA CYS A 38 -4.81 7.62 6.71
C CYS A 38 -6.24 7.12 6.50
N GLU A 39 -7.06 7.26 7.53
CA GLU A 39 -8.43 6.75 7.56
C GLU A 39 -9.37 7.84 7.05
N HIS A 40 -10.21 7.48 6.09
CA HIS A 40 -11.22 8.34 5.50
C HIS A 40 -12.57 7.64 5.59
N THR A 41 -13.45 8.22 6.41
CA THR A 41 -14.85 7.81 6.48
C THR A 41 -15.55 8.30 5.22
N ASN A 42 -15.84 7.39 4.30
CA ASN A 42 -16.68 7.65 3.14
C ASN A 42 -17.84 6.67 3.19
N GLU A 43 -19.01 7.10 3.67
CA GLU A 43 -20.23 6.29 3.61
C GLU A 43 -20.33 5.57 2.25
N PRO A 44 -20.37 4.21 2.17
CA PRO A 44 -20.56 3.24 3.26
C PRO A 44 -19.30 2.49 3.79
N GLU A 45 -18.08 2.82 3.35
CA GLU A 45 -16.87 2.05 3.65
C GLU A 45 -15.72 2.94 4.15
N ASP A 46 -15.06 2.51 5.24
CA ASP A 46 -13.86 3.17 5.74
C ASP A 46 -12.66 2.87 4.82
N VAL A 47 -12.13 3.91 4.18
CA VAL A 47 -11.03 3.78 3.22
C VAL A 47 -9.72 4.22 3.84
N GLY A 48 -8.72 3.33 3.82
CA GLY A 48 -7.35 3.63 4.20
C GLY A 48 -6.51 3.99 2.98
N LEU A 49 -5.81 5.13 2.99
CA LEU A 49 -4.81 5.46 1.96
C LEU A 49 -3.40 5.39 2.55
N PHE A 50 -2.48 4.72 1.86
CA PHE A 50 -1.12 4.55 2.33
C PHE A 50 -0.11 4.75 1.20
N ARG A 51 1.13 5.03 1.60
CA ARG A 51 2.25 5.21 0.67
C ARG A 51 3.49 4.50 1.16
N GLY A 52 4.38 4.19 0.23
CA GLY A 52 5.65 3.55 0.52
C GLY A 52 6.77 4.01 -0.40
N VAL A 53 7.99 3.71 0.01
CA VAL A 53 9.20 3.96 -0.77
C VAL A 53 10.20 2.83 -0.57
N PHE A 54 10.68 2.27 -1.67
CA PHE A 54 11.77 1.31 -1.66
C PHE A 54 13.11 2.03 -1.51
N LYS A 55 13.99 1.49 -0.67
CA LYS A 55 15.42 1.80 -0.71
C LYS A 55 16.09 0.87 -1.73
N GLY A 56 16.58 1.44 -2.83
CA GLY A 56 17.32 0.69 -3.85
C GLY A 56 16.45 -0.13 -4.82
N PHE A 57 15.23 0.34 -5.13
CA PHE A 57 14.27 -0.39 -6.00
C PHE A 57 14.85 -0.90 -7.32
N HIS A 58 15.79 -0.17 -7.91
CA HIS A 58 16.34 -0.52 -9.21
C HIS A 58 17.08 -1.86 -9.21
N ASN A 59 17.59 -2.27 -8.06
CA ASN A 59 18.33 -3.51 -7.86
C ASN A 59 17.53 -4.56 -7.08
N SER A 60 16.25 -4.29 -6.79
CA SER A 60 15.43 -5.10 -5.89
C SER A 60 14.89 -6.36 -6.56
N GLU A 61 14.66 -7.40 -5.77
CA GLU A 61 14.02 -8.64 -6.25
C GLU A 61 12.59 -8.38 -6.70
N THR A 62 11.88 -7.45 -6.05
CA THR A 62 10.54 -7.00 -6.46
C THR A 62 10.55 -6.52 -7.92
N LYS A 63 11.49 -5.64 -8.29
CA LYS A 63 11.57 -5.12 -9.66
C LYS A 63 11.92 -6.22 -10.66
N LYS A 64 12.90 -7.07 -10.34
CA LYS A 64 13.28 -8.21 -11.19
C LYS A 64 12.08 -9.11 -11.46
N LEU A 65 11.27 -9.41 -10.44
CA LEU A 65 10.11 -10.27 -10.58
C LEU A 65 8.98 -9.61 -11.38
N LEU A 66 8.72 -8.30 -11.18
CA LEU A 66 7.76 -7.55 -11.99
C LEU A 66 8.11 -7.59 -13.48
N VAL A 67 9.38 -7.38 -13.81
CA VAL A 67 9.89 -7.47 -15.19
C VAL A 67 9.82 -8.90 -15.72
N ALA A 68 10.24 -9.89 -14.92
CA ALA A 68 10.22 -11.31 -15.30
C ALA A 68 8.80 -11.83 -15.55
N ARG A 69 7.79 -11.28 -14.87
CA ARG A 69 6.37 -11.59 -15.09
C ARG A 69 5.79 -10.95 -16.36
N GLY A 70 6.57 -10.14 -17.09
CA GLY A 70 6.16 -9.53 -18.36
C GLY A 70 4.99 -8.55 -18.24
N LEU A 71 4.77 -7.99 -17.05
CA LEU A 71 3.63 -7.12 -16.79
C LEU A 71 3.79 -5.78 -17.51
N GLN A 72 2.74 -5.41 -18.24
CA GLN A 72 2.59 -4.06 -18.75
C GLN A 72 2.37 -3.09 -17.60
N TYR A 73 2.74 -1.84 -17.85
CA TYR A 73 2.41 -0.75 -16.94
C TYR A 73 0.93 -0.39 -17.10
N GLU A 74 0.32 0.14 -16.05
CA GLU A 74 -1.04 0.66 -16.13
C GLU A 74 -1.09 1.87 -17.08
N GLU A 75 -2.01 1.86 -18.05
CA GLU A 75 -2.07 2.87 -19.12
C GLU A 75 -2.67 4.20 -18.66
N SER A 76 -3.65 4.14 -17.76
CA SER A 76 -4.37 5.31 -17.22
C SER A 76 -3.79 5.85 -15.92
N GLU A 77 -2.80 5.17 -15.34
CA GLU A 77 -2.26 5.49 -14.01
C GLU A 77 -0.79 5.90 -14.07
N VAL A 78 -0.45 6.91 -13.29
CA VAL A 78 0.94 7.35 -13.09
C VAL A 78 1.20 7.59 -11.62
N CYS A 79 2.47 7.49 -11.22
CA CYS A 79 2.86 7.78 -9.85
C CYS A 79 2.41 9.19 -9.44
N PRO A 80 1.60 9.35 -8.38
CA PRO A 80 1.14 10.68 -7.98
C PRO A 80 2.31 11.58 -7.58
N PHE A 81 3.40 11.00 -7.09
CA PHE A 81 4.59 11.70 -6.59
C PHE A 81 5.57 12.13 -7.68
N CYS A 82 5.87 11.26 -8.65
CA CYS A 82 6.93 11.51 -9.64
C CYS A 82 6.51 11.31 -11.09
N LYS A 83 5.22 11.06 -11.35
CA LYS A 83 4.60 10.88 -12.68
C LYS A 83 5.16 9.74 -13.53
N ALA A 84 6.04 8.91 -12.97
CA ALA A 84 6.53 7.71 -13.64
C ALA A 84 5.43 6.66 -13.81
N ARG A 85 5.57 5.82 -14.84
CA ARG A 85 4.71 4.65 -15.08
C ARG A 85 4.71 3.71 -13.89
N VAL A 86 3.60 2.99 -13.71
CA VAL A 86 3.34 2.14 -12.55
C VAL A 86 2.94 0.73 -12.94
N TRP A 87 3.26 -0.23 -12.08
CA TRP A 87 2.74 -1.60 -12.13
C TRP A 87 1.67 -1.81 -11.06
N SER A 88 0.63 -2.56 -11.38
CA SER A 88 -0.29 -3.08 -10.38
C SER A 88 0.26 -4.30 -9.67
N MET A 89 0.33 -4.22 -8.33
CA MET A 89 0.77 -5.33 -7.50
C MET A 89 -0.30 -6.41 -7.36
N GLY A 90 -1.58 -6.03 -7.50
CA GLY A 90 -2.70 -6.96 -7.55
C GLY A 90 -2.65 -7.78 -8.83
N ARG A 91 -2.57 -7.12 -9.99
CA ARG A 91 -2.47 -7.80 -11.29
C ARG A 91 -1.17 -8.60 -11.45
N SER A 92 -0.12 -8.21 -10.72
CA SER A 92 1.11 -8.98 -10.67
C SER A 92 1.00 -10.24 -9.82
N GLY A 93 0.00 -10.39 -8.94
CA GLY A 93 -0.06 -11.46 -7.95
C GLY A 93 1.07 -11.33 -6.91
N MET A 94 1.41 -10.11 -6.51
CA MET A 94 2.47 -9.82 -5.54
C MET A 94 1.95 -9.09 -4.29
N ILE A 95 0.65 -9.17 -4.01
CA ILE A 95 0.07 -8.73 -2.75
C ILE A 95 0.04 -9.90 -1.76
N PRO A 96 0.90 -9.92 -0.72
CA PRO A 96 0.83 -10.95 0.30
C PRO A 96 -0.34 -10.67 1.28
N ARG A 97 -0.94 -11.73 1.83
CA ARG A 97 -1.97 -11.59 2.90
C ARG A 97 -1.49 -10.81 4.12
N SER A 98 -0.19 -10.80 4.41
CA SER A 98 0.35 -9.97 5.50
C SER A 98 0.13 -8.47 5.30
N ALA A 99 -0.15 -8.01 4.08
CA ALA A 99 -0.46 -6.61 3.81
C ALA A 99 -1.83 -6.21 4.38
N SER A 100 -2.89 -7.02 4.17
CA SER A 100 -4.22 -6.78 4.75
C SER A 100 -4.15 -6.80 6.28
N THR A 101 -3.47 -7.79 6.85
CA THR A 101 -3.26 -7.87 8.31
C THR A 101 -2.54 -6.63 8.84
N ARG A 102 -1.50 -6.14 8.17
CA ARG A 102 -0.75 -4.96 8.64
C ARG A 102 -1.58 -3.67 8.57
N LEU A 103 -2.48 -3.58 7.59
CA LEU A 103 -3.35 -2.43 7.37
C LEU A 103 -4.64 -2.47 8.20
N ALA A 104 -4.91 -3.55 8.95
CA ALA A 104 -6.21 -3.81 9.55
C ALA A 104 -7.34 -3.66 8.51
N ALA A 105 -7.13 -4.27 7.34
CA ALA A 105 -8.04 -4.22 6.20
C ALA A 105 -8.73 -5.57 5.98
N TYR A 106 -9.90 -5.56 5.33
CA TYR A 106 -10.51 -6.79 4.84
C TYR A 106 -9.55 -7.53 3.89
N ASP A 107 -9.56 -8.86 3.97
CA ASP A 107 -8.82 -9.69 3.03
C ASP A 107 -9.28 -9.40 1.59
N ASP A 108 -8.33 -9.43 0.66
CA ASP A 108 -8.48 -9.10 -0.76
C ASP A 108 -8.88 -7.66 -1.11
N ASN A 109 -9.07 -6.78 -0.12
CA ASN A 109 -9.40 -5.37 -0.33
C ASN A 109 -8.19 -4.45 -0.14
N VAL A 110 -7.01 -4.91 -0.56
CA VAL A 110 -5.78 -4.11 -0.57
C VAL A 110 -5.31 -3.97 -2.01
N GLU A 111 -5.18 -2.75 -2.48
CA GLU A 111 -4.70 -2.43 -3.81
C GLU A 111 -3.54 -1.46 -3.71
N TYR A 112 -2.43 -1.74 -4.38
CA TYR A 112 -1.34 -0.78 -4.50
C TYR A 112 -0.57 -0.91 -5.80
N LEU A 113 -0.02 0.22 -6.20
CA LEU A 113 0.75 0.41 -7.41
C LEU A 113 2.18 0.79 -7.04
N ILE A 114 3.17 0.30 -7.81
CA ILE A 114 4.59 0.66 -7.65
C ILE A 114 5.09 1.31 -8.93
N CYS A 115 5.72 2.47 -8.82
CA CYS A 115 6.32 3.15 -9.97
C CYS A 115 7.75 2.72 -10.26
N LEU A 116 8.26 3.08 -11.44
CA LEU A 116 9.65 2.83 -11.87
C LEU A 116 10.72 3.30 -10.88
N ASN A 117 10.42 4.32 -10.07
CA ASN A 117 11.33 4.88 -9.07
C ASN A 117 11.18 4.24 -7.69
N GLY A 118 10.30 3.25 -7.53
CA GLY A 118 10.09 2.55 -6.27
C GLY A 118 9.16 3.25 -5.28
N HIS A 119 8.36 4.22 -5.73
CA HIS A 119 7.27 4.75 -4.92
C HIS A 119 6.09 3.79 -4.98
N LEU A 120 5.52 3.52 -3.82
CA LEU A 120 4.30 2.76 -3.63
C LEU A 120 3.19 3.72 -3.22
N TYR A 121 1.99 3.54 -3.74
CA TYR A 121 0.77 4.14 -3.23
C TYR A 121 -0.37 3.15 -3.34
N GLY A 122 -1.26 3.16 -2.37
CA GLY A 122 -2.33 2.20 -2.30
C GLY A 122 -3.51 2.66 -1.49
N ARG A 123 -4.57 1.88 -1.60
CA ARG A 123 -5.81 2.00 -0.85
C ARG A 123 -6.20 0.65 -0.28
N CYS A 124 -6.96 0.68 0.81
CA CYS A 124 -7.58 -0.51 1.36
C CYS A 124 -8.95 -0.21 1.97
N ALA A 125 -9.79 -1.23 2.04
CA ALA A 125 -10.99 -1.20 2.87
C ALA A 125 -10.62 -1.57 4.31
N LEU A 126 -10.74 -0.62 5.23
CA LEU A 126 -10.42 -0.82 6.64
C LEU A 126 -11.50 -1.68 7.29
N LEU A 127 -11.10 -2.53 8.24
CA LEU A 127 -12.05 -3.25 9.09
C LEU A 127 -12.83 -2.22 9.91
N HIS A 128 -14.15 -2.33 9.89
CA HIS A 128 -14.99 -1.51 10.77
C HIS A 128 -14.64 -1.82 12.22
N LEU A 129 -14.15 -0.82 12.94
CA LEU A 129 -14.06 -0.88 14.40
C LEU A 129 -15.46 -0.61 14.93
N SER A 130 -16.27 -1.65 15.13
CA SER A 130 -17.53 -1.49 15.86
C SER A 130 -17.18 -1.11 17.30
N ASP A 131 -17.71 0.01 17.80
CA ASP A 131 -17.67 0.39 19.23
C ASP A 131 -18.43 -0.61 20.14
N SER A 132 -18.91 -1.72 19.59
CA SER A 132 -19.59 -2.81 20.29
C SER A 132 -18.60 -3.95 20.55
N ASP A 133 -17.79 -3.81 21.60
CA ASP A 133 -17.64 -4.80 22.68
C ASP A 133 -16.41 -4.48 23.57
N ALA A 134 -16.71 -4.09 24.82
CA ALA A 134 -15.83 -4.08 26.00
C ALA A 134 -14.77 -2.96 26.16
N CYS A 135 -15.18 -1.70 26.04
CA CYS A 135 -14.61 -0.62 26.87
C CYS A 135 -15.50 -0.26 28.08
N GLU A 136 -16.30 -1.22 28.56
CA GLU A 136 -16.95 -1.18 29.87
C GLU A 136 -16.44 -2.31 30.79
N ASN A 137 -15.81 -1.88 31.89
CA ASN A 137 -15.59 -2.55 33.19
C ASN A 137 -14.54 -3.67 33.32
N GLY A 138 -13.51 -3.35 34.13
CA GLY A 138 -12.52 -4.27 34.72
C GLY A 138 -11.40 -3.50 35.42
#